data_AF-A0A950AYE8-F1
#
_entry.id   AF-A0A950AYE8-F1
#
_cell.length_a   1.000
_cell.length_b   1.000
_cell.length_c   1.000
_cell.angle_alpha   90.00
_cell.angle_beta   90.00
_cell.angle_gamma   90.00
#
_symmetry.space_group_name_H-M   'P 1'
#
loop_
_entity.id
_entity.type
_entity.pdbx_description
1 polymer ?
#
loop_
_entity_poly.entity_id
_entity_poly.type
_entity_poly.pdbx_seq_one_letter_code
_entity_poly.pdbx_strand_id
1 'polypeptide(L)'
;MPSPRPAFPPLQTARRAAEIERACEVDKGHGRIETRSIEVTSSLAEYLGSDWPGCAQVFRLRRVRKTGEKVETEVVLGITSLPRERAGAKALLGLTRGHWGIESGLHGVRDGTLREDASRIRNGSAAEVMAALRNIVIFLFKRLGHNNAAAATRHYVCHPEKSLEVLS
;
A
#
# COMPACT_ATOMS: atom_id res chain seq x y z
N MET A 1 33.86 -24.28 6.36
CA MET A 1 33.65 -22.85 6.06
C MET A 1 33.59 -22.11 7.38
N PRO A 2 34.50 -21.16 7.69
CA PRO A 2 34.33 -20.34 8.89
C PRO A 2 33.09 -19.44 8.70
N SER A 3 32.26 -19.32 9.74
CA SER A 3 31.13 -18.38 9.72
C SER A 3 31.65 -16.96 9.49
N PRO A 4 31.00 -16.14 8.66
CA PRO A 4 31.43 -14.76 8.45
C PRO A 4 31.55 -14.04 9.78
N ARG A 5 32.68 -13.37 10.02
CA ARG A 5 32.85 -12.54 11.22
C ARG A 5 31.73 -11.50 11.23
N PRO A 6 30.98 -11.37 12.33
CA PRO A 6 29.92 -10.38 12.40
C PRO A 6 30.53 -9.00 12.18
N ALA A 7 29.86 -8.17 11.38
CA ALA A 7 30.33 -6.84 11.00
C ALA A 7 30.51 -5.89 12.21
N PHE A 8 29.97 -6.25 13.38
CA PHE A 8 30.04 -5.46 14.60
C PHE A 8 30.35 -6.33 15.82
N PRO A 9 30.97 -5.76 16.88
CA PRO A 9 31.16 -6.44 18.16
C PRO A 9 29.85 -7.03 18.71
N PRO A 10 29.88 -8.15 19.45
CA PRO A 10 28.68 -8.85 19.91
C PRO A 10 27.69 -7.98 20.69
N LEU A 11 28.17 -7.06 21.54
CA LEU A 11 27.33 -6.15 22.31
C LEU A 11 26.61 -5.11 21.43
N GLN A 12 27.28 -4.59 20.40
CA GLN A 12 26.66 -3.66 19.45
C GLN A 12 25.64 -4.36 18.55
N THR A 13 25.95 -5.60 18.14
CA THR A 13 25.02 -6.45 17.39
C THR A 13 23.77 -6.78 18.22
N ALA A 14 23.94 -7.16 19.49
CA ALA A 14 22.83 -7.46 20.39
C ALA A 14 21.97 -6.23 20.69
N ARG A 15 22.60 -5.06 20.91
CA ARG A 15 21.89 -3.80 21.13
C ARG A 15 21.10 -3.36 19.89
N ARG A 16 21.69 -3.43 18.70
CA ARG A 16 20.97 -3.16 17.44
C ARG A 16 19.87 -4.17 17.15
N ALA A 17 20.08 -5.44 17.47
CA ALA A 17 19.06 -6.48 17.30
C ALA A 17 17.87 -6.28 18.26
N ALA A 18 18.14 -5.83 19.49
CA ALA A 18 17.13 -5.46 20.48
C ALA A 18 16.34 -4.20 20.08
N GLU A 19 16.97 -3.29 19.34
CA GLU A 19 16.32 -2.09 18.80
C GLU A 19 15.42 -2.38 17.59
N ILE A 20 15.54 -3.53 16.92
CA ILE A 20 14.70 -3.88 15.76
C ILE A 20 13.44 -4.60 16.23
N GLU A 21 12.30 -3.97 15.98
CA GLU A 21 10.99 -4.56 16.20
C GLU A 21 10.52 -5.26 14.92
N ARG A 22 9.82 -6.39 15.06
CA ARG A 22 9.36 -7.20 13.93
C ARG A 22 7.89 -7.55 14.05
N ALA A 23 7.23 -7.63 12.90
CA ALA A 23 5.90 -8.21 12.80
C ALA A 23 5.78 -9.03 11.52
N CYS A 24 4.92 -10.03 11.54
CA CYS A 24 4.66 -10.91 10.41
C CYS A 24 3.17 -11.19 10.31
N GLU A 25 2.65 -11.22 9.08
CA GLU A 25 1.29 -11.59 8.75
C GLU A 25 1.32 -12.58 7.57
N VAL A 26 0.49 -13.62 7.64
CA VAL A 26 0.31 -14.60 6.56
C VAL A 26 -1.14 -14.58 6.14
N ASP A 27 -1.36 -14.43 4.84
CA ASP A 27 -2.68 -14.43 4.20
C ASP A 27 -2.74 -15.55 3.16
N LYS A 28 -3.91 -16.18 3.02
CA LYS A 28 -4.19 -17.19 2.00
C LYS A 28 -5.49 -16.84 1.30
N GLY A 29 -5.41 -16.65 -0.01
CA GLY A 29 -6.59 -16.35 -0.84
C GLY A 29 -6.34 -16.65 -2.31
N HIS A 30 -7.38 -17.06 -3.03
CA HIS A 30 -7.35 -17.30 -4.48
C HIS A 30 -6.20 -18.22 -4.95
N GLY A 31 -5.90 -19.28 -4.19
CA GLY A 31 -4.81 -20.23 -4.51
C GLY A 31 -3.39 -19.71 -4.23
N ARG A 32 -3.26 -18.50 -3.65
CA ARG A 32 -2.01 -17.85 -3.31
C ARG A 32 -1.83 -17.76 -1.80
N ILE A 33 -0.61 -18.01 -1.32
CA ILE A 33 -0.18 -17.73 0.05
C ILE A 33 0.75 -16.51 0.00
N GLU A 34 0.46 -15.50 0.81
CA GLU A 34 1.28 -14.30 0.91
C GLU A 34 1.74 -14.07 2.35
N THR A 35 3.06 -14.07 2.56
CA THR A 35 3.69 -13.74 3.84
C THR A 35 4.27 -12.35 3.75
N ARG A 36 3.86 -11.46 4.66
CA ARG A 36 4.42 -10.12 4.82
C ARG A 36 5.15 -10.04 6.15
N SER A 37 6.42 -9.69 6.13
CA SER A 37 7.23 -9.47 7.33
C SER A 37 7.81 -8.07 7.28
N ILE A 38 7.67 -7.32 8.37
CA ILE A 38 8.26 -6.00 8.52
C ILE A 38 9.29 -5.99 9.65
N GLU A 39 10.37 -5.27 9.44
CA GLU A 39 11.36 -4.92 10.46
C GLU A 39 11.42 -3.41 10.56
N VAL A 40 11.42 -2.88 11.78
CA VAL A 40 11.36 -1.44 12.05
C VAL A 40 12.44 -1.05 13.04
N THR A 41 13.10 0.08 12.79
CA THR A 41 14.08 0.66 13.72
C THR A 41 14.02 2.19 13.70
N SER A 42 14.24 2.80 14.87
CA SER A 42 14.49 4.24 15.03
C SER A 42 15.98 4.59 14.99
N SER A 43 16.88 3.60 15.05
CA SER A 43 18.32 3.86 15.16
C SER A 43 18.98 4.50 13.94
N LEU A 44 18.26 4.55 12.81
CA LEU A 44 18.69 5.25 11.59
C LEU A 44 18.06 6.63 11.44
N ALA A 45 17.15 7.02 12.33
CA ALA A 45 16.42 8.29 12.21
C ALA A 45 17.35 9.50 12.30
N GLU A 46 18.28 9.52 13.26
CA GLU A 46 19.26 10.59 13.42
C GLU A 46 20.19 10.69 12.21
N TYR A 47 20.69 9.54 11.73
CA TYR A 47 21.54 9.47 10.54
C TYR A 47 20.87 10.04 9.29
N LEU A 48 19.56 9.80 9.13
CA LEU A 48 18.78 10.29 7.99
C LEU A 48 18.18 11.68 8.20
N GLY A 49 18.34 12.29 9.38
CA GLY A 49 17.64 13.51 9.77
C GLY A 49 17.98 14.74 8.90
N SER A 50 19.18 14.77 8.30
CA SER A 50 19.58 15.84 7.38
C SER A 50 18.85 15.79 6.04
N ASP A 51 18.72 14.59 5.48
CA ASP A 51 18.16 14.39 4.14
C ASP A 51 16.64 14.25 4.20
N TRP A 52 16.12 13.78 5.33
CA TRP A 52 14.70 13.52 5.56
C TRP A 52 14.23 14.14 6.88
N PRO A 53 14.00 15.47 6.90
CA PRO A 53 13.48 16.15 8.09
C PRO A 53 12.19 15.51 8.58
N GLY A 54 12.14 15.20 9.88
CA GLY A 54 11.00 14.52 10.50
C GLY A 54 11.01 13.00 10.38
N CYS A 55 12.08 12.39 9.85
CA CYS A 55 12.28 10.94 9.95
C CYS A 55 12.30 10.50 11.43
N ALA A 56 11.35 9.67 11.82
CA ALA A 56 11.26 9.11 13.17
C ALA A 56 11.61 7.62 13.21
N GLN A 57 11.30 6.88 12.14
CA GLN A 57 11.62 5.46 12.00
C GLN A 57 11.86 5.11 10.54
N VAL A 58 12.60 4.02 10.32
CA VAL A 58 12.71 3.35 9.03
C VAL A 58 12.23 1.91 9.13
N PHE A 59 11.78 1.36 8.01
CA PHE A 59 11.32 -0.01 7.94
C PHE A 59 11.76 -0.73 6.68
N ARG A 60 11.89 -2.06 6.80
CA ARG A 60 12.06 -3.00 5.71
C ARG A 60 10.86 -3.95 5.68
N LEU A 61 10.07 -3.85 4.63
CA LEU A 61 8.93 -4.75 4.37
C LEU A 61 9.34 -5.78 3.33
N ARG A 62 9.25 -7.05 3.68
CA ARG A 62 9.44 -8.17 2.77
C ARG A 62 8.11 -8.87 2.51
N ARG A 63 7.80 -9.12 1.25
CA ARG A 63 6.60 -9.84 0.81
C ARG A 63 7.04 -11.08 0.06
N VAL A 64 6.53 -12.24 0.47
CA VAL A 64 6.75 -13.51 -0.22
C VAL A 64 5.40 -14.00 -0.69
N ARG A 65 5.24 -14.16 -2.00
CA ARG A 65 4.02 -14.70 -2.62
C ARG A 65 4.33 -16.07 -3.18
N LYS A 66 3.53 -17.06 -2.81
CA LYS A 66 3.58 -18.41 -3.34
C LYS A 66 2.28 -18.74 -4.06
N THR A 67 2.36 -19.09 -5.34
CA THR A 67 1.22 -19.55 -6.15
C THR A 67 1.62 -20.85 -6.83
N GLY A 68 1.07 -21.97 -6.38
CA GLY A 68 1.54 -23.30 -6.79
C GLY A 68 3.02 -23.50 -6.43
N GLU A 69 3.85 -23.76 -7.44
CA GLU A 69 5.31 -23.92 -7.31
C GLU A 69 6.08 -22.59 -7.40
N LYS A 70 5.45 -21.53 -7.93
CA LYS A 70 6.11 -20.24 -8.12
C LYS A 70 6.22 -19.50 -6.79
N VAL A 71 7.43 -19.05 -6.45
CA VAL A 71 7.71 -18.19 -5.29
C VAL A 71 8.31 -16.88 -5.77
N GLU A 72 7.70 -15.77 -5.38
CA GLU A 72 8.18 -14.41 -5.66
C GLU A 72 8.49 -13.72 -4.33
N THR A 73 9.60 -12.97 -4.28
CA THR A 73 9.98 -12.16 -3.13
C THR A 73 10.17 -10.70 -3.55
N GLU A 74 9.52 -9.80 -2.83
CA GLU A 74 9.64 -8.35 -2.98
C GLU A 74 10.16 -7.75 -1.66
N VAL A 75 11.07 -6.79 -1.75
CA VAL A 75 11.56 -6.03 -0.60
C VAL A 75 11.34 -4.55 -0.85
N VAL A 76 10.70 -3.88 0.11
CA VAL A 76 10.39 -2.45 0.09
C VAL A 76 11.04 -1.82 1.32
N LEU A 77 11.77 -0.73 1.12
CA LEU A 77 12.32 0.10 2.19
C LEU A 77 11.47 1.35 2.32
N GLY A 78 11.28 1.84 3.54
CA GLY A 78 10.51 3.06 3.76
C GLY A 78 10.94 3.83 5.01
N ILE A 79 10.55 5.10 5.01
CA ILE A 79 10.80 6.06 6.09
C ILE A 79 9.45 6.56 6.57
N THR A 80 9.31 6.83 7.86
CA THR A 80 8.09 7.40 8.43
C THR A 80 8.40 8.44 9.49
N SER A 81 7.55 9.46 9.58
CA SER A 81 7.54 10.45 10.65
C SER A 81 6.76 9.98 11.89
N LEU A 82 6.11 8.81 11.83
CA LEU A 82 5.48 8.23 13.01
C LEU A 82 6.56 7.66 13.94
N PRO A 83 6.60 8.07 15.21
CA PRO A 83 7.54 7.51 16.18
C PRO A 83 7.06 6.13 16.67
N ARG A 84 7.96 5.35 17.25
CA ARG A 84 7.73 3.93 17.61
C ARG A 84 6.54 3.76 18.57
N GLU A 85 6.37 4.71 19.48
CA GLU A 85 5.33 4.72 20.50
C GLU A 85 3.93 4.86 19.86
N ARG A 86 3.85 5.50 18.68
CA ARG A 86 2.60 5.66 17.92
C ARG A 86 2.40 4.57 16.89
N ALA A 87 3.47 4.06 16.30
CA ALA A 87 3.39 3.03 15.28
C ALA A 87 4.62 2.10 15.33
N GLY A 88 4.50 1.05 16.16
CA GLY A 88 5.44 -0.08 16.15
C GLY A 88 5.27 -0.97 14.91
N ALA A 89 5.99 -2.09 14.88
CA ALA A 89 6.08 -2.96 13.71
C ALA A 89 4.71 -3.48 13.24
N LYS A 90 3.84 -3.90 14.16
CA LYS A 90 2.50 -4.40 13.81
C LYS A 90 1.61 -3.30 13.22
N ALA A 91 1.66 -2.10 13.79
CA ALA A 91 0.88 -0.96 13.32
C ALA A 91 1.36 -0.51 11.93
N LEU A 92 2.68 -0.40 11.72
CA LEU A 92 3.25 -0.08 10.41
C LEU A 92 2.98 -1.16 9.35
N LEU A 93 2.95 -2.44 9.73
CA LEU A 93 2.51 -3.52 8.83
C LEU A 93 1.06 -3.31 8.37
N GLY A 94 0.17 -2.96 9.31
CA GLY A 94 -1.23 -2.64 9.00
C GLY A 94 -1.38 -1.40 8.11
N LEU A 95 -0.66 -0.32 8.42
CA LEU A 95 -0.67 0.92 7.64
C LEU A 95 -0.13 0.71 6.22
N THR A 96 0.98 0.00 6.07
CA THR A 96 1.54 -0.31 4.75
C THR A 96 0.57 -1.15 3.93
N ARG A 97 -0.12 -2.13 4.54
CA ARG A 97 -1.18 -2.89 3.88
C ARG A 97 -2.38 -2.03 3.50
N GLY A 98 -2.82 -1.14 4.39
CA GLY A 98 -3.94 -0.22 4.15
C GLY A 98 -3.66 0.76 3.00
N HIS A 99 -2.43 1.26 2.91
CA HIS A 99 -2.00 2.12 1.81
C HIS A 99 -2.18 1.45 0.44
N TRP A 100 -1.79 0.16 0.31
CA TRP A 100 -2.06 -0.60 -0.92
C TRP A 100 -3.55 -0.78 -1.22
N GLY A 101 -4.38 -0.86 -0.19
CA GLY A 101 -5.84 -0.92 -0.35
C GLY A 101 -6.41 0.36 -0.97
N ILE A 102 -5.85 1.53 -0.63
CA ILE A 102 -6.21 2.81 -1.26
C ILE A 102 -5.83 2.77 -2.73
N GLU A 103 -4.60 2.36 -3.03
CA GLU A 103 -4.10 2.33 -4.40
C GLU A 103 -4.89 1.34 -5.28
N SER A 104 -5.05 0.11 -4.82
CA SER A 104 -5.77 -0.94 -5.55
C SER A 104 -7.26 -0.60 -5.73
N GLY A 105 -7.91 -0.04 -4.70
CA GLY A 105 -9.33 0.28 -4.72
C GLY A 105 -9.69 1.56 -5.45
N LEU A 106 -8.74 2.48 -5.63
CA LEU A 106 -8.93 3.73 -6.38
C LEU A 106 -8.40 3.60 -7.81
N HIS A 107 -7.10 3.34 -7.97
CA HIS A 107 -6.43 3.33 -9.27
C HIS A 107 -6.91 2.16 -10.12
N GLY A 108 -6.94 0.94 -9.59
CA GLY A 108 -7.42 -0.22 -10.37
C GLY A 108 -8.85 -0.06 -10.91
N VAL A 109 -9.72 0.59 -10.13
CA VAL A 109 -11.09 0.92 -10.58
C VAL A 109 -11.06 2.05 -11.61
N ARG A 110 -10.29 3.12 -11.38
CA ARG A 110 -10.22 4.26 -12.29
C ARG A 110 -9.63 3.87 -13.66
N ASP A 111 -8.51 3.19 -13.63
CA ASP A 111 -7.67 2.87 -14.80
C ASP A 111 -8.32 1.78 -15.65
N GLY A 112 -8.72 0.68 -15.00
CA GLY A 112 -9.35 -0.47 -15.66
C GLY A 112 -10.87 -0.31 -15.83
N THR A 113 -11.60 -0.19 -14.72
CA THR A 113 -13.08 -0.25 -14.74
C THR A 113 -13.72 0.99 -15.36
N LEU A 114 -13.19 2.18 -15.04
CA LEU A 114 -13.62 3.45 -15.63
C LEU A 114 -12.78 3.86 -16.85
N ARG A 115 -11.92 2.94 -17.31
CA ARG A 115 -11.20 2.98 -18.59
C ARG A 115 -10.36 4.24 -18.78
N GLU A 116 -9.76 4.76 -17.71
CA GLU A 116 -8.85 5.92 -17.80
C GLU A 116 -7.66 5.62 -18.70
N ASP A 117 -7.05 4.44 -18.61
CA ASP A 117 -5.92 4.04 -19.47
C ASP A 117 -6.29 3.97 -20.96
N ALA A 118 -7.54 3.63 -21.26
CA ALA A 118 -8.03 3.55 -22.63
C ALA A 118 -8.50 4.92 -23.17
N SER A 119 -8.54 5.96 -22.33
CA SER A 119 -8.99 7.29 -22.70
C SER A 119 -7.99 7.97 -23.63
N ARG A 120 -8.45 8.46 -24.78
CA ARG A 120 -7.62 9.21 -25.74
C ARG A 120 -7.73 10.72 -25.59
N ILE A 121 -8.42 11.20 -24.55
CA ILE A 121 -8.60 12.63 -24.27
C ILE A 121 -7.24 13.24 -23.89
N ARG A 122 -6.78 14.23 -24.67
CA ARG A 122 -5.48 14.90 -24.50
C ARG A 122 -5.52 16.42 -24.62
N ASN A 123 -6.71 17.02 -24.78
CA ASN A 123 -6.84 18.44 -25.06
C ASN A 123 -7.07 19.27 -23.79
N GLY A 124 -6.22 20.28 -23.56
CA GLY A 124 -6.33 21.20 -22.43
C GLY A 124 -6.46 20.49 -21.09
N SER A 125 -7.30 21.02 -20.20
CA SER A 125 -7.58 20.44 -18.88
C SER A 125 -8.54 19.25 -18.90
N ALA A 126 -8.94 18.73 -20.07
CA ALA A 126 -9.96 17.69 -20.16
C ALA A 126 -9.52 16.36 -19.49
N ALA A 127 -8.22 16.04 -19.50
CA ALA A 127 -7.69 14.87 -18.80
C ALA A 127 -7.86 15.00 -17.27
N GLU A 128 -7.54 16.16 -16.71
CA GLU A 128 -7.66 16.44 -15.27
C GLU A 128 -9.13 16.46 -14.83
N VAL A 129 -10.00 17.09 -15.61
CA VAL A 129 -11.45 17.11 -15.36
C VAL A 129 -12.01 15.68 -15.36
N MET A 130 -11.61 14.85 -16.32
CA MET A 130 -12.06 13.45 -16.37
C MET A 130 -11.54 12.63 -15.20
N ALA A 131 -10.29 12.84 -14.76
CA ALA A 131 -9.77 12.18 -13.56
C ALA A 131 -10.57 12.57 -12.30
N ALA A 132 -10.92 13.86 -12.16
CA ALA A 132 -11.76 14.33 -11.06
C ALA A 132 -13.16 13.72 -11.09
N LEU A 133 -13.82 13.68 -12.25
CA LEU A 133 -15.13 13.06 -12.42
C LEU A 133 -15.11 11.56 -12.07
N ARG A 134 -14.10 10.81 -12.54
CA ARG A 134 -13.96 9.40 -12.19
C ARG A 134 -13.78 9.20 -10.69
N ASN A 135 -13.04 10.08 -10.01
CA ASN A 135 -12.92 10.03 -8.55
C ASN A 135 -14.24 10.25 -7.84
N ILE A 136 -15.04 11.20 -8.30
CA ILE A 136 -16.38 11.44 -7.77
C ILE A 136 -17.24 10.18 -7.93
N VAL A 137 -17.22 9.55 -9.10
CA VAL A 137 -17.97 8.30 -9.35
C VAL A 137 -17.52 7.18 -8.41
N ILE A 138 -16.21 6.98 -8.23
CA ILE A 138 -15.67 5.96 -7.30
C ILE A 138 -16.11 6.25 -5.86
N PHE A 139 -16.08 7.52 -5.46
CA PHE A 139 -16.56 7.96 -4.15
C PHE A 139 -18.05 7.65 -3.96
N LEU A 140 -18.89 7.98 -4.94
CA LEU A 140 -20.34 7.71 -4.90
C LEU A 140 -20.62 6.22 -4.80
N PHE A 141 -19.92 5.39 -5.57
CA PHE A 141 -20.07 3.93 -5.47
C PHE A 141 -19.76 3.42 -4.05
N LYS A 142 -18.66 3.90 -3.44
CA LYS A 142 -18.34 3.54 -2.06
C LYS A 142 -19.39 4.04 -1.06
N ARG A 143 -19.85 5.29 -1.22
CA ARG A 143 -20.86 5.91 -0.34
C ARG A 143 -22.19 5.14 -0.37
N LEU A 144 -22.56 4.61 -1.52
CA LEU A 144 -23.77 3.81 -1.72
C LEU A 144 -23.60 2.33 -1.34
N GLY A 145 -22.43 1.91 -0.85
CA GLY A 145 -22.17 0.53 -0.44
C GLY A 145 -21.94 -0.45 -1.58
N HIS A 146 -21.60 0.01 -2.79
CA HIS A 146 -21.26 -0.89 -3.90
C HIS A 146 -19.89 -1.52 -3.69
N ASN A 147 -19.87 -2.84 -3.48
CA ASN A 147 -18.62 -3.62 -3.30
C ASN A 147 -17.96 -4.02 -4.63
N ASN A 148 -18.65 -3.83 -5.77
CA ASN A 148 -18.14 -4.15 -7.10
C ASN A 148 -18.40 -2.98 -8.06
N ALA A 149 -17.36 -2.18 -8.31
CA ALA A 149 -17.45 -1.02 -9.17
C ALA A 149 -17.86 -1.37 -10.61
N ALA A 150 -17.43 -2.53 -11.15
CA ALA A 150 -17.80 -2.92 -12.51
C ALA A 150 -19.30 -3.27 -12.63
N ALA A 151 -19.87 -3.89 -11.59
CA ALA A 151 -21.31 -4.14 -11.53
C ALA A 151 -22.10 -2.84 -11.38
N ALA A 152 -21.65 -1.93 -10.52
CA ALA A 152 -22.24 -0.60 -10.34
C ALA A 152 -22.20 0.21 -11.65
N THR A 153 -21.05 0.26 -12.34
CA THR A 153 -20.92 0.93 -13.64
C THR A 153 -21.94 0.39 -14.65
N ARG A 154 -22.06 -0.95 -14.79
CA ARG A 154 -23.06 -1.54 -15.69
C ARG A 154 -24.50 -1.18 -15.29
N HIS A 155 -24.79 -1.19 -13.99
CA HIS A 155 -26.11 -0.81 -13.48
C HIS A 155 -26.47 0.62 -13.89
N TYR A 156 -25.63 1.60 -13.58
CA TYR A 156 -25.92 3.02 -13.85
C TYR A 156 -25.90 3.37 -15.33
N VAL A 157 -25.04 2.72 -16.13
CA VAL A 157 -25.06 2.88 -17.61
C VAL A 157 -26.40 2.42 -18.20
N CYS A 158 -27.02 1.37 -17.64
CA CYS A 158 -28.32 0.89 -18.09
C CYS A 158 -29.51 1.63 -17.46
N HIS A 159 -29.28 2.50 -16.47
CA HIS A 159 -30.33 3.24 -15.74
C HIS A 159 -29.92 4.71 -15.57
N PRO A 160 -30.00 5.53 -16.65
CA PRO A 160 -29.59 6.93 -16.61
C PRO A 160 -30.38 7.76 -15.58
N GLU A 161 -31.67 7.45 -15.38
CA GLU A 161 -32.53 8.09 -14.39
C GLU A 161 -31.98 7.91 -12.96
N LYS A 162 -31.57 6.68 -12.62
CA LYS A 162 -30.96 6.38 -11.33
C LYS A 162 -29.60 7.04 -11.18
N SER A 163 -28.89 7.31 -12.28
CA SER A 163 -27.60 8.00 -12.24
C SER A 163 -27.74 9.46 -11.82
N LEU A 164 -28.83 10.11 -12.24
CA LEU A 164 -29.14 11.49 -11.86
C LEU A 164 -29.58 11.59 -10.38
N GLU A 165 -30.33 10.62 -9.88
CA GLU A 165 -30.73 10.54 -8.46
C GLU A 165 -29.53 10.44 -7.51
N VAL A 166 -28.39 9.90 -7.96
CA VAL A 166 -27.17 9.84 -7.14
C VAL A 166 -26.46 11.19 -7.03
N LEU A 167 -26.79 12.13 -7.92
CA LEU A 167 -26.16 13.45 -7.99
C LEU A 167 -26.99 14.55 -7.30
N SER A 168 -28.26 14.29 -7.00
CA SER A 168 -29.14 15.15 -6.21
C SER A 168 -28.90 14.97 -4.71
#